data_AF-A0A8J7H852-F1
#
_entry.id   AF-A0A8J7H852-F1
#
_cell.length_a   1.000
_cell.length_b   1.000
_cell.length_c   1.000
_cell.angle_alpha   90.00
_cell.angle_beta   90.00
_cell.angle_gamma   90.00
#
_symmetry.space_group_name_H-M   'P 1'
#
loop_
_entity.id
_entity.type
_entity.pdbx_description
1 polymer ?
#
loop_
_entity_poly.entity_id
_entity_poly.type
_entity_poly.pdbx_seq_one_letter_code
_entity_poly.pdbx_strand_id
1 'polypeptide(L)'
;MDLNNRLTEDETLEQAYDIFLELASDNLNPADIILFNLQFEERGSAELFDPAEDWQEHVDVDLNPDFFAEVVIGLAEKDGDPINDVFARILICREKDNKMCHILWRE
;
A
#
# COMPACT_ATOMS: atom_id res chain seq x y z
N MET A 1 -18.27 7.64 11.85
CA MET A 1 -17.63 6.57 11.09
C MET A 1 -18.13 5.24 11.68
N ASP A 2 -18.79 4.41 10.88
CA ASP A 2 -19.42 3.16 11.30
C ASP A 2 -18.44 1.99 11.14
N LEU A 3 -18.03 1.34 12.24
CA LEU A 3 -17.09 0.20 12.17
C LEU A 3 -17.62 -0.98 11.34
N ASN A 4 -18.93 -1.10 11.14
CA ASN A 4 -19.52 -2.14 10.30
C ASN A 4 -19.46 -1.83 8.79
N ASN A 5 -19.08 -0.61 8.41
CA ASN A 5 -18.95 -0.19 7.01
C ASN A 5 -17.48 -0.08 6.55
N ARG A 6 -16.55 -0.69 7.31
CA ARG A 6 -15.14 -0.72 6.93
C ARG A 6 -14.82 -1.94 6.06
N LEU A 7 -13.88 -1.76 5.16
CA LEU A 7 -13.22 -2.82 4.40
C LEU A 7 -12.47 -3.72 5.37
N THR A 8 -12.53 -5.02 5.12
CA THR A 8 -11.64 -5.97 5.81
C THR A 8 -10.19 -5.71 5.43
N GLU A 9 -9.25 -6.31 6.16
CA GLU A 9 -7.83 -6.21 5.84
C GLU A 9 -7.55 -6.75 4.43
N ASP A 10 -8.12 -7.90 4.08
CA ASP A 10 -8.11 -8.45 2.71
C ASP A 10 -8.67 -7.47 1.68
N GLU A 11 -9.88 -6.95 1.86
CA GLU A 11 -10.49 -6.01 0.88
C GLU A 11 -9.63 -4.76 0.69
N THR A 12 -8.96 -4.31 1.75
CA THR A 12 -8.07 -3.15 1.72
C THR A 12 -6.77 -3.46 0.98
N LEU A 13 -6.17 -4.63 1.23
CA LEU A 13 -4.99 -5.12 0.52
C LEU A 13 -5.25 -5.32 -0.96
N GLU A 14 -6.35 -5.98 -1.32
CA GLU A 14 -6.75 -6.20 -2.72
C GLU A 14 -6.91 -4.86 -3.45
N GLN A 15 -7.56 -3.89 -2.81
CA GLN A 15 -7.74 -2.55 -3.38
C GLN A 15 -6.41 -1.80 -3.54
N ALA A 16 -5.53 -1.86 -2.53
CA ALA A 16 -4.20 -1.24 -2.62
C ALA A 16 -3.38 -1.82 -3.75
N TYR A 17 -3.44 -3.13 -3.89
CA TYR A 17 -2.70 -3.85 -4.90
C TYR A 17 -3.19 -3.51 -6.32
N ASP A 18 -4.50 -3.41 -6.52
CA ASP A 18 -5.09 -3.00 -7.80
C ASP A 18 -4.66 -1.56 -8.18
N ILE A 19 -4.79 -0.62 -7.25
CA ILE A 19 -4.36 0.78 -7.44
C ILE A 19 -2.87 0.87 -7.73
N PHE A 20 -2.06 0.10 -7.01
CA PHE A 20 -0.62 0.03 -7.24
C PHE A 20 -0.31 -0.43 -8.67
N LEU A 21 -0.89 -1.53 -9.13
CA LEU A 21 -0.61 -2.06 -10.47
C LEU A 21 -1.02 -1.07 -11.57
N GLU A 22 -2.16 -0.40 -11.41
CA GLU A 22 -2.62 0.62 -12.36
C GLU A 22 -1.63 1.80 -12.44
N LEU A 23 -1.18 2.30 -11.30
CA LEU A 23 -0.35 3.51 -11.23
C LEU A 23 1.16 3.24 -11.31
N ALA A 24 1.62 2.03 -11.00
CA ALA A 24 3.03 1.65 -10.96
C ALA A 24 3.68 1.85 -12.32
N SER A 25 2.94 1.53 -13.39
CA SER A 25 3.44 1.67 -14.76
C SER A 25 3.77 3.11 -15.17
N ASP A 26 3.12 4.08 -14.53
CA ASP A 26 3.23 5.52 -14.83
C ASP A 26 4.15 6.25 -13.85
N ASN A 27 4.29 5.74 -12.61
CA ASN A 27 5.04 6.41 -11.53
C ASN A 27 6.38 5.77 -11.20
N LEU A 28 6.55 4.44 -11.35
CA LEU A 28 7.83 3.78 -11.10
C LEU A 28 8.74 3.83 -12.32
N ASN A 29 10.04 3.76 -12.07
CA ASN A 29 11.00 3.62 -13.15
C ASN A 29 10.77 2.30 -13.90
N PRO A 30 11.03 2.27 -15.22
CA PRO A 30 10.89 1.04 -16.00
C PRO A 30 11.75 -0.11 -15.48
N ALA A 31 12.89 0.18 -14.86
CA ALA A 31 13.72 -0.84 -14.21
C ALA A 31 13.03 -1.46 -12.99
N ASP A 32 12.38 -0.65 -12.16
CA ASP A 32 11.63 -1.09 -10.97
C ASP A 32 10.39 -1.89 -11.36
N ILE A 33 9.66 -1.46 -12.39
CA ILE A 33 8.52 -2.21 -12.93
C ILE A 33 8.96 -3.58 -13.44
N ILE A 34 10.07 -3.66 -14.19
CA ILE A 34 10.60 -4.93 -14.68
C ILE A 34 11.05 -5.82 -13.52
N LEU A 35 11.76 -5.24 -12.55
CA LEU A 35 12.24 -5.96 -11.37
C LEU A 35 11.08 -6.53 -10.56
N PHE A 36 10.06 -5.70 -10.32
CA PHE A 36 8.82 -6.07 -9.67
C PHE A 36 8.15 -7.21 -10.45
N ASN A 37 7.81 -7.04 -11.73
CA ASN A 37 7.13 -8.10 -12.49
C ASN A 37 7.92 -9.42 -12.56
N LEU A 38 9.26 -9.36 -12.55
CA LEU A 38 10.10 -10.55 -12.62
C LEU A 38 10.25 -11.26 -11.27
N GLN A 39 10.37 -10.51 -10.17
CA GLN A 39 10.66 -11.07 -8.84
C GLN A 39 9.44 -11.13 -7.93
N PHE A 40 8.34 -10.45 -8.25
CA PHE A 40 7.16 -10.36 -7.38
C PHE A 40 6.50 -11.72 -7.18
N GLU A 41 6.48 -12.59 -8.19
CA GLU A 41 5.93 -13.95 -8.03
C GLU A 41 6.70 -14.80 -7.00
N GLU A 42 7.98 -14.53 -6.78
CA GLU A 42 8.83 -15.32 -5.86
C GLU A 42 9.16 -14.61 -4.54
N ARG A 43 9.17 -13.27 -4.54
CA ARG A 43 9.66 -12.43 -3.44
C ARG A 43 8.77 -11.23 -3.15
N GLY A 44 7.72 -11.04 -3.95
CA GLY A 44 6.75 -9.99 -3.78
C GLY A 44 6.02 -10.17 -2.47
N SER A 45 5.95 -9.09 -1.69
CA SER A 45 5.13 -9.06 -0.49
C SER A 45 4.41 -7.73 -0.39
N ALA A 46 3.16 -7.81 0.05
CA ALA A 46 2.32 -6.66 0.37
C ALA A 46 1.87 -6.83 1.82
N GLU A 47 2.33 -5.95 2.69
CA GLU A 47 2.02 -6.01 4.11
C GLU A 47 1.15 -4.81 4.51
N LEU A 48 0.11 -5.09 5.29
CA LEU A 48 -0.76 -4.07 5.85
C LEU A 48 -0.24 -3.65 7.23
N PHE A 49 -0.05 -2.35 7.41
CA PHE A 49 0.41 -1.70 8.62
C PHE A 49 -0.56 -0.60 9.05
N ASP A 50 -0.46 -0.20 10.31
CA ASP A 50 -1.11 1.02 10.80
C ASP A 50 -0.48 2.25 10.14
N PRO A 51 -1.27 3.31 9.86
CA PRO A 51 -0.76 4.54 9.25
C PRO A 51 0.35 5.15 10.12
N ALA A 52 1.56 5.26 9.56
CA ALA A 52 2.69 5.92 10.21
C ALA A 52 2.39 7.40 10.52
N GLU A 53 2.98 7.94 11.59
CA GLU A 53 2.80 9.34 11.99
C GLU A 53 3.26 10.34 10.91
N ASP A 54 4.26 9.95 10.11
CA ASP A 54 4.79 10.70 8.96
C ASP A 54 3.72 11.06 7.91
N TRP A 55 2.67 10.24 7.79
CA TRP A 55 1.56 10.56 6.90
C TRP A 55 0.79 11.81 7.33
N GLN A 56 0.82 12.20 8.60
CA GLN A 56 0.20 13.46 9.03
C GLN A 56 0.88 14.67 8.38
N GLU A 57 2.14 14.56 7.95
CA GLU A 57 2.83 15.60 7.19
C GLU A 57 2.37 15.65 5.73
N HIS A 58 1.89 14.52 5.20
CA HIS A 58 1.39 14.39 3.83
C HIS A 58 -0.12 14.65 3.71
N VAL A 59 -0.88 14.41 4.78
CA VAL A 59 -2.35 14.48 4.78
C VAL A 59 -2.82 15.32 5.96
N ASP A 60 -3.58 16.39 5.68
CA ASP A 60 -4.13 17.32 6.68
C ASP A 60 -5.39 16.75 7.38
N VAL A 61 -5.41 15.45 7.66
CA VAL A 61 -6.55 14.74 8.26
C VAL A 61 -6.08 13.83 9.38
N ASP A 62 -6.92 13.65 10.40
CA ASP A 62 -6.66 12.69 11.46
C ASP A 62 -6.70 11.25 10.92
N LEU A 63 -5.52 10.65 10.78
CA LEU A 63 -5.34 9.26 10.36
C LEU A 63 -5.63 8.33 11.52
N ASN A 64 -6.88 7.88 11.61
CA ASN A 64 -7.30 6.92 12.60
C ASN A 64 -6.98 5.48 12.13
N PRO A 65 -6.16 4.69 12.85
CA PRO A 65 -5.85 3.30 12.48
C PRO A 65 -7.09 2.38 12.38
N ASP A 66 -8.20 2.76 13.01
CA ASP A 66 -9.47 2.04 12.84
C ASP A 66 -10.08 2.15 11.43
N PHE A 67 -9.74 3.23 10.71
CA PHE A 67 -10.32 3.60 9.41
C PHE A 67 -9.29 3.80 8.30
N PHE A 68 -8.01 3.96 8.62
CA PHE A 68 -6.94 4.09 7.65
C PHE A 68 -5.95 2.96 7.86
N ALA A 69 -5.47 2.40 6.76
CA ALA A 69 -4.43 1.41 6.76
C ALA A 69 -3.36 1.81 5.74
N GLU A 70 -2.11 1.57 6.09
CA GLU A 70 -0.99 1.66 5.17
C GLU A 70 -0.72 0.28 4.59
N VAL A 71 -0.60 0.19 3.28
CA VAL A 71 -0.15 -1.02 2.58
C VAL A 71 1.21 -0.74 1.99
N VAL A 72 2.20 -1.50 2.43
CA VAL A 72 3.58 -1.41 1.94
C VAL A 72 3.78 -2.52 0.92
N ILE A 73 4.10 -2.13 -0.31
CA ILE A 73 4.34 -3.06 -1.41
C ILE A 73 5.82 -3.06 -1.76
N GLY A 74 6.40 -4.25 -1.75
CA GLY A 74 7.84 -4.41 -1.84
C GLY A 74 8.29 -5.77 -2.35
N LEU A 75 9.61 -5.91 -2.43
CA LEU A 75 10.27 -7.20 -2.52
C LEU A 75 10.94 -7.50 -1.18
N ALA A 76 10.85 -8.75 -0.77
CA ALA A 76 11.59 -9.30 0.35
C ALA A 76 12.83 -10.06 -0.16
N GLU A 77 13.75 -10.37 0.74
CA GLU A 77 14.92 -11.18 0.42
C GLU A 77 14.53 -12.63 0.04
N LYS A 78 13.47 -13.15 0.68
CA LYS A 78 12.86 -14.45 0.45
C LYS A 78 11.37 -14.41 0.77
N ASP A 79 10.63 -15.40 0.28
CA ASP A 79 9.23 -15.62 0.64
C ASP A 79 9.05 -15.71 2.16
N GLY A 80 8.20 -14.84 2.71
CA GLY A 80 7.92 -14.74 4.15
C GLY A 80 8.94 -13.97 5.00
N ASP A 81 10.01 -13.42 4.40
CA ASP A 81 10.90 -12.45 5.06
C ASP A 81 10.29 -11.03 4.99
N PRO A 82 10.69 -10.12 5.89
CA PRO A 82 10.22 -8.73 5.85
C PRO A 82 10.65 -8.05 4.56
N ILE A 83 9.80 -7.16 4.07
CA ILE A 83 10.09 -6.32 2.90
C ILE A 83 11.36 -5.50 3.16
N ASN A 84 12.39 -5.71 2.36
CA ASN A 84 13.65 -4.97 2.43
C ASN A 84 13.76 -3.89 1.34
N ASP A 85 13.11 -4.11 0.20
CA ASP A 85 13.02 -3.18 -0.91
C ASP A 85 11.57 -2.74 -1.10
N VAL A 86 11.22 -1.59 -0.52
CA VAL A 86 9.89 -0.99 -0.65
C VAL A 86 9.78 -0.23 -1.99
N PHE A 87 8.80 -0.57 -2.82
CA PHE A 87 8.51 0.14 -4.07
C PHE A 87 7.52 1.27 -3.86
N ALA A 88 6.48 1.02 -3.07
CA ALA A 88 5.47 2.03 -2.76
C ALA A 88 4.82 1.78 -1.39
N ARG A 89 4.36 2.87 -0.79
CA ARG A 89 3.53 2.88 0.42
C ARG A 89 2.19 3.50 0.07
N ILE A 90 1.10 2.81 0.40
CA ILE A 90 -0.24 3.16 -0.04
C ILE A 90 -1.12 3.31 1.19
N LEU A 91 -1.53 4.53 1.47
CA LEU A 91 -2.48 4.82 2.52
C LEU A 91 -3.90 4.72 1.95
N ILE A 92 -4.71 3.82 2.50
CA ILE A 92 -6.11 3.61 2.07
C ILE A 92 -7.06 3.82 3.23
N CYS A 93 -8.14 4.54 2.94
CA CYS A 93 -9.29 4.61 3.83
C CYS A 93 -10.10 3.32 3.70
N ARG A 94 -10.22 2.57 4.80
CA ARG A 94 -11.07 1.39 4.94
C ARG A 94 -12.56 1.74 4.85
N GLU A 95 -12.96 3.01 4.88
CA GLU A 95 -14.38 3.38 4.87
C GLU A 95 -14.98 3.20 3.46
N LYS A 96 -16.01 2.34 3.31
CA LYS A 96 -16.61 2.05 1.98
C LYS A 96 -17.21 3.27 1.27
N ASP A 97 -17.60 4.29 2.04
CA ASP A 97 -18.17 5.54 1.52
C ASP A 97 -17.09 6.51 1.03
N ASN A 98 -15.86 6.40 1.55
CA ASN A 98 -14.78 7.34 1.29
C ASN A 98 -13.57 6.64 0.65
N LYS A 99 -13.42 6.80 -0.67
CA LYS A 99 -12.32 6.20 -1.45
C LYS A 99 -11.05 7.04 -1.44
N MET A 100 -10.66 7.52 -0.27
CA MET A 100 -9.42 8.27 -0.14
C MET A 100 -8.23 7.31 -0.16
N CYS A 101 -7.33 7.48 -1.13
CA CYS A 101 -6.10 6.71 -1.25
C CYS A 101 -4.94 7.66 -1.58
N HIS A 102 -3.81 7.47 -0.91
CA HIS A 102 -2.56 8.18 -1.18
C HIS A 102 -1.46 7.17 -1.42
N ILE A 103 -0.62 7.44 -2.42
CA ILE A 103 0.50 6.57 -2.76
C ILE A 103 1.79 7.37 -2.74
N LEU A 104 2.77 6.84 -2.00
CA LEU A 104 4.13 7.34 -1.94
C LEU A 104 5.01 6.32 -2.66
N TRP A 105 5.56 6.73 -3.79
CA TRP A 105 6.48 5.93 -4.59
C TRP A 105 7.90 6.11 -4.09
N ARG A 106 8.74 5.10 -4.32
CA ARG A 106 10.19 5.22 -4.14
C ARG A 106 10.76 6.20 -5.18
N GLU A 107 11.48 7.24 -4.71
CA GLU A 107 12.29 8.16 -5.54
C GLU A 107 13.64 7.56 -5.98
#